data_AF-A0A0A2UPX0-F1
#
_entry.id   AF-A0A0A2UPX0-F1
#
_cell.length_a   1.000
_cell.length_b   1.000
_cell.length_c   1.000
_cell.angle_alpha   90.00
_cell.angle_beta   90.00
_cell.angle_gamma   90.00
#
_symmetry.space_group_name_H-M   'P 1'
#
loop_
_entity.id
_entity.type
_entity.pdbx_description
1 polymer ?
#
loop_
_entity_poly.entity_id
_entity_poly.type
_entity_poly.pdbx_seq_one_letter_code
_entity_poly.pdbx_strand_id
1 'polypeptide(L)'
;MKLVVGVILIMMSIVHVIYGEKMQVDELKTLKASPLLIGSFRVMSLQGGMILLAVGVVEVLTFYNLVVLTGIAAFIPLGILCLNVLSVFIVSFIKHQELIKAVIPQLLIFLIIIILEWLTVI
;
A
#
# COMPACT_ATOMS: atom_id res chain seq x y z
N MET A 1 -15.71 2.79 10.32
CA MET A 1 -15.77 1.95 9.10
C MET A 1 -14.64 0.92 9.01
N LYS A 2 -14.06 0.53 10.16
CA LYS A 2 -12.86 -0.33 10.25
C LYS A 2 -12.97 -1.65 9.50
N LEU A 3 -14.12 -2.32 9.57
CA LEU A 3 -14.34 -3.57 8.83
C LEU A 3 -14.22 -3.38 7.32
N VAL A 4 -14.84 -2.31 6.79
CA VAL A 4 -14.83 -2.02 5.35
C VAL A 4 -13.41 -1.69 4.91
N VAL A 5 -12.71 -0.83 5.65
CA VAL A 5 -11.34 -0.44 5.33
C VAL A 5 -10.40 -1.65 5.44
N GLY A 6 -10.54 -2.45 6.50
CA GLY A 6 -9.76 -3.66 6.69
C GLY A 6 -9.93 -4.68 5.56
N VAL A 7 -11.17 -4.93 5.12
CA VAL A 7 -11.44 -5.83 3.98
C VAL A 7 -10.86 -5.27 2.69
N ILE A 8 -11.03 -3.97 2.42
CA ILE A 8 -10.46 -3.33 1.24
C ILE A 8 -8.92 -3.44 1.25
N LEU A 9 -8.28 -3.20 2.40
CA LEU A 9 -6.83 -3.30 2.55
C LEU A 9 -6.31 -4.72 2.32
N ILE A 10 -7.02 -5.73 2.83
CA ILE A 10 -6.68 -7.14 2.59
C ILE A 10 -6.78 -7.46 1.10
N MET A 11 -7.87 -7.06 0.42
CA MET A 11 -8.01 -7.28 -1.03
C MET A 11 -6.93 -6.54 -1.81
N MET A 12 -6.65 -5.29 -1.45
CA MET A 12 -5.60 -4.47 -2.05
C MET A 12 -4.21 -5.05 -1.84
N SER A 13 -3.94 -5.71 -0.71
CA SER A 13 -2.66 -6.38 -0.48
C SER A 13 -2.34 -7.42 -1.56
N ILE A 14 -3.34 -8.24 -1.91
CA ILE A 14 -3.23 -9.28 -2.93
C ILE A 14 -3.04 -8.64 -4.30
N VAL A 15 -3.90 -7.68 -4.64
CA VAL A 15 -3.83 -6.96 -5.92
C VAL A 15 -2.48 -6.25 -6.07
N HIS A 16 -1.97 -5.63 -5.01
CA HIS A 16 -0.71 -4.90 -5.03
C HIS A 16 0.50 -5.82 -5.34
N VAL A 17 0.55 -7.01 -4.73
CA VAL A 17 1.62 -7.98 -5.01
C VAL A 17 1.50 -8.54 -6.43
N ILE A 18 0.28 -8.92 -6.84
CA ILE A 18 0.06 -9.49 -8.19
C ILE A 18 0.35 -8.46 -9.27
N TYR A 19 -0.12 -7.22 -9.10
CA TYR A 19 0.09 -6.13 -10.06
C TYR A 19 1.58 -5.78 -10.17
N GLY A 20 2.29 -5.69 -9.04
CA GLY A 20 3.72 -5.42 -9.06
C GLY A 20 4.53 -6.52 -9.75
N GLU A 21 4.26 -7.79 -9.44
CA GLU A 21 5.01 -8.92 -10.01
C GLU A 21 4.65 -9.21 -11.47
N LYS A 22 3.37 -9.13 -11.85
CA LYS A 22 2.92 -9.51 -13.20
C LYS A 22 2.87 -8.38 -14.21
N MET A 23 2.63 -7.14 -13.77
CA MET A 23 2.50 -6.02 -14.71
C MET A 23 3.74 -5.15 -14.68
N GLN A 24 4.11 -4.61 -13.51
CA GLN A 24 5.19 -3.63 -13.42
C GLN A 24 6.58 -4.25 -13.64
N VAL A 25 6.84 -5.45 -13.11
CA VAL A 25 8.10 -6.17 -13.37
C VAL A 25 8.22 -6.57 -14.85
N ASP A 26 7.14 -6.98 -15.49
CA ASP A 26 7.17 -7.34 -16.91
C ASP A 26 7.36 -6.09 -17.80
N GLU A 27 6.78 -4.96 -17.44
CA GLU A 27 7.05 -3.66 -18.07
C GLU A 27 8.51 -3.23 -17.88
N LEU A 28 9.09 -3.40 -16.70
CA LEU A 28 10.52 -3.13 -16.48
C LEU A 28 11.42 -4.02 -17.35
N LYS A 29 11.05 -5.29 -17.56
CA LYS A 29 11.78 -6.19 -18.47
C LYS A 29 11.69 -5.73 -19.93
N THR A 30 10.52 -5.30 -20.40
CA THR A 30 10.38 -4.80 -21.78
C THR A 30 11.17 -3.52 -22.01
N LEU A 31 11.29 -2.68 -20.99
CA LEU A 31 12.13 -1.48 -20.98
C LEU A 31 13.63 -1.77 -20.79
N LYS A 32 14.04 -3.05 -20.73
CA LYS A 32 15.44 -3.48 -20.52
C LYS A 32 16.07 -2.89 -19.24
N ALA A 33 15.27 -2.75 -18.18
CA ALA A 33 15.75 -2.32 -16.86
C ALA A 33 16.84 -3.26 -16.32
N SER A 34 17.68 -2.73 -15.43
CA SER A 34 18.73 -3.53 -14.81
C SER A 34 18.16 -4.63 -13.89
N PRO A 35 18.84 -5.78 -13.73
CA PRO A 35 18.40 -6.83 -12.83
C PRO A 35 18.25 -6.36 -11.37
N LEU A 36 19.08 -5.40 -10.95
CA LEU A 36 19.00 -4.80 -9.63
C LEU A 36 17.71 -4.00 -9.44
N LEU A 37 17.29 -3.22 -10.46
CA LEU A 37 16.06 -2.45 -10.42
C LEU A 37 14.84 -3.37 -10.35
N ILE A 38 14.82 -4.42 -11.19
CA ILE A 38 13.74 -5.42 -11.18
C ILE A 38 13.67 -6.11 -9.82
N GLY A 39 14.80 -6.55 -9.27
CA GLY A 39 14.85 -7.18 -7.95
C GLY A 39 14.37 -6.25 -6.82
N SER A 40 14.79 -4.98 -6.85
CA SER A 40 14.36 -3.98 -5.89
C SER A 40 12.85 -3.73 -5.97
N PHE A 41 12.30 -3.69 -7.18
CA PHE A 41 10.88 -3.47 -7.41
C PHE A 41 10.02 -4.64 -6.89
N ARG A 42 10.47 -5.88 -7.09
CA ARG A 42 9.82 -7.08 -6.52
C ARG A 42 9.74 -7.03 -5.01
N VAL A 43 10.86 -6.71 -4.35
CA VAL A 43 10.92 -6.59 -2.90
C VAL A 43 9.98 -5.47 -2.42
N MET A 44 9.98 -4.33 -3.10
CA MET A 44 9.09 -3.21 -2.77
C MET A 44 7.61 -3.58 -2.89
N SER A 45 7.21 -4.25 -3.97
CA SER A 45 5.82 -4.71 -4.17
C SER A 45 5.40 -5.73 -3.10
N LEU A 46 6.27 -6.67 -2.76
CA LEU A 46 5.99 -7.64 -1.70
C LEU A 46 5.88 -6.96 -0.33
N GLN A 47 6.82 -6.08 0.02
CA GLN A 47 6.81 -5.35 1.27
C GLN A 47 5.56 -4.46 1.40
N GLY A 48 5.23 -3.71 0.35
CA GLY A 48 4.02 -2.90 0.29
C GLY A 48 2.77 -3.75 0.52
N GLY A 49 2.67 -4.88 -0.17
CA GLY A 49 1.54 -5.81 -0.02
C GLY A 49 1.42 -6.37 1.39
N MET A 50 2.52 -6.85 1.96
CA MET A 50 2.55 -7.39 3.33
C MET A 50 2.16 -6.34 4.38
N ILE A 51 2.59 -5.09 4.20
CA ILE A 51 2.21 -3.98 5.08
C ILE A 51 0.70 -3.74 5.01
N LEU A 52 0.11 -3.70 3.80
CA LEU A 52 -1.33 -3.52 3.63
C LEU A 52 -2.14 -4.65 4.25
N LEU A 53 -1.66 -5.89 4.09
CA LEU A 53 -2.28 -7.05 4.70
C LEU A 53 -2.28 -6.91 6.23
N ALA A 54 -1.13 -6.56 6.82
CA ALA A 54 -1.01 -6.40 8.26
C ALA A 54 -1.94 -5.29 8.79
N VAL A 55 -1.97 -4.12 8.15
CA VAL A 55 -2.87 -3.03 8.54
C VAL A 55 -4.33 -3.45 8.39
N GLY A 56 -4.68 -4.10 7.27
CA GLY A 56 -6.05 -4.56 7.04
C GLY A 56 -6.52 -5.59 8.08
N VAL A 57 -5.65 -6.53 8.47
CA VAL A 57 -5.95 -7.48 9.55
C VAL A 57 -6.15 -6.76 10.88
N VAL A 58 -5.28 -5.80 11.23
CA VAL A 58 -5.41 -5.02 12.48
C VAL A 58 -6.74 -4.26 12.51
N GLU A 59 -7.17 -3.66 11.40
CA GLU A 59 -8.46 -2.97 11.32
C GLU A 59 -9.65 -3.91 11.51
N VAL A 60 -9.61 -5.10 10.90
CA VAL A 60 -10.64 -6.14 11.11
C VAL A 60 -10.66 -6.59 12.57
N LEU A 61 -9.50 -6.87 13.17
CA LEU A 61 -9.41 -7.27 14.58
C LEU A 61 -9.89 -6.17 15.53
N THR A 62 -9.62 -4.92 15.19
CA THR A 62 -10.08 -3.76 15.98
C THR A 62 -11.59 -3.60 15.88
N PHE A 63 -12.19 -3.83 14.71
CA PHE A 63 -13.65 -3.83 14.55
C PHE A 63 -14.34 -4.87 15.46
N TYR A 64 -13.76 -6.07 15.58
CA TYR A 64 -14.28 -7.13 16.46
C TYR A 64 -13.91 -6.95 17.93
N ASN A 65 -13.26 -5.85 18.31
CA ASN A 65 -12.75 -5.60 19.67
C ASN A 65 -11.76 -6.67 20.18
N LEU A 66 -11.11 -7.41 19.28
CA LEU A 66 -10.06 -8.38 19.64
C LEU A 66 -8.73 -7.68 19.92
N VAL A 67 -8.52 -6.52 19.29
CA VAL A 67 -7.39 -5.61 19.52
C VAL A 67 -7.97 -4.23 19.76
N VAL A 68 -7.42 -3.50 20.74
CA VAL A 68 -7.85 -2.13 21.02
C VAL A 68 -6.64 -1.21 20.91
N LEU A 69 -6.66 -0.33 19.91
CA LEU A 69 -5.66 0.71 19.71
C LEU A 69 -6.18 2.01 20.34
N THR A 70 -5.51 2.48 21.39
CA THR A 70 -5.92 3.67 22.15
C THR A 70 -4.91 4.81 22.02
N GLY A 71 -5.39 6.05 22.19
CA GLY A 71 -4.55 7.25 22.11
C GLY A 71 -3.82 7.34 20.77
N ILE A 72 -2.51 7.59 20.80
CA ILE A 72 -1.67 7.71 19.61
C ILE A 72 -1.65 6.41 18.78
N ALA A 73 -1.83 5.25 19.42
CA ALA A 73 -1.80 3.96 18.72
C ALA A 73 -2.96 3.81 17.71
N ALA A 74 -4.08 4.52 17.91
CA ALA A 74 -5.20 4.53 16.97
C ALA A 74 -4.82 5.10 15.59
N PHE A 75 -3.76 5.92 15.52
CA PHE A 75 -3.25 6.52 14.29
C PHE A 75 -2.17 5.67 13.59
N ILE A 76 -1.72 4.56 14.18
CA ILE A 76 -0.69 3.69 13.57
C ILE A 76 -1.13 3.17 12.19
N PRO A 77 -2.35 2.61 12.01
CA PRO A 77 -2.84 2.16 10.70
C PRO A 77 -2.74 3.25 9.63
N LEU A 78 -3.25 4.44 9.94
CA LEU A 78 -3.19 5.61 9.07
C LEU A 78 -1.74 6.04 8.77
N GLY A 79 -0.90 6.11 9.81
CA GLY A 79 0.50 6.53 9.67
C GLY A 79 1.28 5.59 8.74
N ILE A 80 1.06 4.28 8.85
CA ILE A 80 1.67 3.29 7.97
C ILE A 80 1.21 3.48 6.51
N LEU A 81 -0.08 3.71 6.28
CA LEU A 81 -0.60 3.99 4.94
C LEU A 81 0.00 5.26 4.33
N CYS A 82 0.09 6.34 5.11
CA CYS A 82 0.73 7.57 4.69
C CYS A 82 2.21 7.38 4.34
N LEU A 83 2.96 6.63 5.16
CA LEU A 83 4.36 6.32 4.88
C LEU A 83 4.51 5.50 3.59
N ASN A 84 3.60 4.55 3.33
CA ASN A 84 3.62 3.77 2.09
C ASN A 84 3.40 4.65 0.85
N VAL A 85 2.40 5.54 0.91
CA VAL A 85 2.12 6.52 -0.16
C VAL A 85 3.30 7.45 -0.39
N LEU A 86 3.88 7.99 0.69
CA LEU A 86 5.04 8.88 0.61
C LEU A 86 6.26 8.18 0.00
N SER A 87 6.52 6.93 0.39
CA SER A 87 7.63 6.14 -0.17
C SER A 87 7.47 5.94 -1.67
N VAL A 88 6.26 5.56 -2.11
CA VAL A 88 5.94 5.40 -3.53
C VAL A 88 6.07 6.72 -4.28
N PHE A 89 5.60 7.83 -3.69
CA PHE A 89 5.72 9.15 -4.30
C PHE A 89 7.19 9.54 -4.50
N ILE A 90 8.02 9.40 -3.46
CA ILE A 90 9.46 9.69 -3.52
C ILE A 90 10.15 8.84 -4.61
N VAL A 91 9.89 7.54 -4.64
CA VAL A 91 10.52 6.63 -5.61
C VAL A 91 10.09 6.96 -7.05
N SER A 92 8.79 7.15 -7.28
CA SER A 92 8.25 7.40 -8.61
C SER A 92 8.57 8.80 -9.15
N PHE A 93 8.55 9.85 -8.33
CA PHE A 93 8.84 11.22 -8.79
C PHE A 93 10.34 11.53 -8.89
N ILE A 94 11.14 11.02 -7.95
CA ILE A 94 12.56 11.42 -7.85
C ILE A 94 13.48 10.44 -8.58
N LYS A 95 13.22 9.13 -8.50
CA LYS A 95 14.13 8.12 -9.06
C LYS A 95 13.67 7.54 -10.40
N HIS A 96 12.37 7.29 -10.56
CA HIS A 96 11.85 6.47 -11.66
C HIS A 96 10.56 7.05 -12.23
N GLN A 97 10.69 8.14 -12.98
CA GLN A 97 9.56 8.89 -13.55
C GLN A 97 8.74 8.06 -14.54
N GLU A 98 9.35 7.07 -15.17
CA GLU A 98 8.68 6.07 -16.01
C GLU A 98 7.55 5.34 -15.27
N LEU A 99 7.63 5.21 -13.95
CA LEU A 99 6.63 4.50 -13.14
C LEU A 99 5.41 5.36 -12.79
N ILE A 100 5.44 6.68 -13.00
CA ILE A 100 4.37 7.59 -12.55
C ILE A 100 3.01 7.17 -13.10
N LYS A 101 2.93 6.81 -14.40
CA LYS A 101 1.66 6.40 -15.03
C LYS A 101 1.11 5.11 -14.42
N ALA A 102 1.97 4.14 -14.12
CA ALA A 102 1.58 2.88 -13.51
C ALA A 102 1.15 3.05 -12.03
N VAL A 103 1.65 4.08 -11.36
CA VAL A 103 1.41 4.34 -9.93
C VAL A 103 0.13 5.16 -9.67
N ILE A 104 -0.35 5.95 -10.63
CA ILE A 104 -1.56 6.80 -10.47
C ILE A 104 -2.79 6.02 -9.97
N PRO A 105 -3.20 4.88 -10.56
CA PRO A 105 -4.38 4.15 -10.09
C PRO A 105 -4.25 3.72 -8.62
N GLN A 106 -3.05 3.30 -8.22
CA GLN A 106 -2.75 2.91 -6.85
C GLN A 106 -2.86 4.11 -5.90
N LEU A 107 -2.32 5.27 -6.27
CA LEU A 107 -2.40 6.50 -5.45
C LEU A 107 -3.84 6.96 -5.22
N LEU A 108 -4.71 6.85 -6.23
CA LEU A 108 -6.13 7.21 -6.10
C LEU A 108 -6.84 6.31 -5.09
N ILE A 109 -6.61 5.00 -5.15
CA ILE A 109 -7.20 4.06 -4.20
C ILE A 109 -6.68 4.35 -2.78
N PHE A 110 -5.39 4.61 -2.63
CA PHE A 110 -4.81 4.97 -1.34
C PHE A 110 -5.36 6.26 -0.76
N LEU A 111 -5.60 7.27 -1.59
CA LEU A 111 -6.20 8.52 -1.14
C LEU A 111 -7.60 8.26 -0.55
N ILE A 112 -8.42 7.44 -1.22
CA ILE A 112 -9.74 7.05 -0.73
C ILE A 112 -9.60 6.33 0.62
N ILE A 113 -8.72 5.34 0.72
CA ILE A 113 -8.49 4.59 1.96
C ILE A 113 -8.05 5.51 3.10
N ILE A 114 -7.11 6.43 2.85
CA ILE A 114 -6.63 7.41 3.84
C ILE A 114 -7.77 8.28 4.35
N ILE A 115 -8.65 8.75 3.46
CA ILE A 115 -9.83 9.53 3.85
C ILE A 115 -10.78 8.68 4.71
N LEU A 116 -11.07 7.45 4.31
CA LEU A 116 -11.94 6.55 5.07
C LEU A 116 -11.36 6.24 6.47
N GLU A 117 -10.03 6.13 6.57
CA GLU A 117 -9.37 5.84 7.84
C GLU A 117 -9.26 7.05 8.75
N TRP A 118 -8.98 8.22 8.19
CA TRP A 118 -9.07 9.49 8.91
C TRP A 118 -10.45 9.69 9.54
N LEU A 119 -11.52 9.44 8.77
CA LEU A 119 -12.91 9.53 9.25
C LEU A 119 -13.29 8.45 10.27
N THR A 120 -12.49 7.39 10.41
CA THR A 120 -12.74 6.29 11.34
C THR A 120 -11.97 6.46 12.66
N VAL A 121 -10.89 7.24 12.65
CA VAL A 121 -10.04 7.49 13.82
C VAL A 121 -10.45 8.77 14.57
N ILE A 122 -11.07 9.73 13.89
CA ILE A 122 -11.70 10.93 14.50
C ILE A 122 -13.12 10.62 14.96
#